data_AF-A0A1I6PX34-F1
#
_entry.id   AF-A0A1I6PX34-F1
#
_cell.length_a   1.000
_cell.length_b   1.000
_cell.length_c   1.000
_cell.angle_alpha   90.00
_cell.angle_beta   90.00
_cell.angle_gamma   90.00
#
_symmetry.space_group_name_H-M   'P 1'
#
loop_
_entity.id
_entity.type
_entity.pdbx_description
1 polymer ?
#
loop_
_entity_poly.entity_id
_entity_poly.type
_entity_poly.pdbx_seq_one_letter_code
_entity_poly.pdbx_strand_id
1 'polypeptide(L)'
;MNEFSNKTITKLAMEIDVLSKDNKDIIQLCETIIHKILENMATLKKFVLQNGFQSENEEIHFFKHLKPLILSKLIYYNSIYKIKTKMPFGGMEVIKTYLNNEILKLKIFSDNNLDFCKYYRTNSTYLDHKYFVRGRYDIKLTLDTFFFEVDHSFSTSYDYKVAKIISNDLIKVYLENKLSNISSNSIMKTVFFQFFKLQDE
;
A
#
# COMPACT_ATOMS: atom_id res chain seq x y z
N MET A 1 -12.33 18.03 -2.31
CA MET A 1 -11.69 16.83 -1.72
C MET A 1 -10.17 16.76 -1.93
N ASN A 2 -9.70 17.03 -3.16
CA ASN A 2 -8.33 16.71 -3.59
C ASN A 2 -7.25 17.46 -2.83
N GLU A 3 -7.40 18.78 -2.63
CA GLU A 3 -6.41 19.61 -1.93
C GLU A 3 -6.15 19.10 -0.50
N PHE A 4 -7.21 18.86 0.27
CA PHE A 4 -7.11 18.33 1.63
C PHE A 4 -6.43 16.95 1.66
N SER A 5 -6.81 16.07 0.73
CA SER A 5 -6.24 14.73 0.63
C SER A 5 -4.76 14.76 0.27
N ASN A 6 -4.37 15.56 -0.73
CA ASN A 6 -2.98 15.75 -1.13
C ASN A 6 -2.14 16.33 0.01
N LYS A 7 -2.65 17.37 0.69
CA LYS A 7 -1.99 17.93 1.88
C LYS A 7 -1.79 16.88 2.97
N THR A 8 -2.78 16.02 3.20
CA THR A 8 -2.69 14.92 4.18
C THR A 8 -1.64 13.89 3.76
N ILE A 9 -1.60 13.51 2.48
CA ILE A 9 -0.61 12.59 1.91
C ILE A 9 0.81 13.15 2.05
N THR A 10 1.04 14.39 1.61
CA THR A 10 2.34 15.05 1.68
C THR A 10 2.82 15.20 3.13
N LYS A 11 1.92 15.62 4.03
CA LYS A 11 2.24 15.72 5.46
C LYS A 11 2.65 14.38 6.04
N LEU A 12 1.88 13.32 5.78
CA LEU A 12 2.21 11.98 6.24
C LEU A 12 3.54 11.48 5.69
N ALA A 13 3.83 11.75 4.41
CA ALA A 13 5.11 11.38 3.80
C ALA A 13 6.29 12.07 4.49
N MET A 14 6.17 13.36 4.81
CA MET A 14 7.19 14.11 5.58
C MET A 14 7.35 13.55 7.00
N GLU A 15 6.27 13.25 7.69
CA GLU A 15 6.30 12.65 9.04
C GLU A 15 7.00 11.27 9.02
N ILE A 16 6.71 10.45 8.02
CA ILE A 16 7.36 9.14 7.83
C ILE A 16 8.87 9.30 7.55
N ASP A 17 9.25 10.25 6.68
CA ASP A 17 10.67 10.51 6.37
C ASP A 17 11.44 10.92 7.63
N VAL A 18 10.88 11.82 8.44
CA VAL A 18 11.47 12.23 9.73
C VAL A 18 11.62 11.03 10.67
N LEU A 19 10.55 10.25 10.86
CA LEU A 19 10.59 9.07 11.73
C LEU A 19 11.61 8.02 11.24
N SER A 20 11.77 7.88 9.93
CA SER A 20 12.72 6.90 9.35
C SER A 20 14.19 7.26 9.57
N LYS A 21 14.48 8.53 9.90
CA LYS A 21 15.82 9.02 10.26
C LYS A 21 16.16 8.83 11.73
N ASP A 22 15.16 8.52 12.57
CA ASP A 22 15.40 8.15 13.95
C ASP A 22 16.15 6.81 14.01
N ASN A 23 17.14 6.70 14.90
CA ASN A 23 17.89 5.45 15.16
C ASN A 23 17.05 4.42 15.96
N LYS A 24 15.79 4.20 15.58
CA LYS A 24 14.90 3.19 16.18
C LYS A 24 15.12 1.83 15.52
N ASP A 25 14.90 0.75 16.27
CA ASP A 25 14.77 -0.56 15.65
C ASP A 25 13.57 -0.58 14.68
N ILE A 26 13.68 -1.37 13.61
CA ILE A 26 12.68 -1.43 12.54
C ILE A 26 11.28 -1.82 13.04
N ILE A 27 11.19 -2.64 14.10
CA ILE A 27 9.90 -3.06 14.67
C ILE A 27 9.22 -1.85 15.32
N GLN A 28 9.93 -1.13 16.18
CA GLN A 28 9.44 0.08 16.86
C GLN A 28 9.12 1.20 15.86
N LEU A 29 9.93 1.32 14.80
CA LEU A 29 9.68 2.25 13.71
C LEU A 29 8.36 1.93 13.00
N CYS A 30 8.12 0.66 12.67
CA CYS A 30 6.87 0.24 12.04
C CYS A 30 5.66 0.53 12.94
N GLU A 31 5.73 0.22 14.24
CA GLU A 31 4.65 0.50 15.20
C GLU A 31 4.32 2.00 15.23
N THR A 32 5.34 2.84 15.40
CA THR A 32 5.18 4.31 15.45
C THR A 32 4.52 4.83 14.16
N ILE A 33 5.00 4.38 13.00
CA ILE A 33 4.45 4.81 11.71
C ILE A 33 3.03 4.30 11.51
N ILE A 34 2.72 3.05 11.89
CA ILE A 34 1.37 2.49 11.79
C ILE A 34 0.38 3.34 12.60
N HIS A 35 0.72 3.68 13.85
CA HIS A 35 -0.11 4.58 14.66
C HIS A 35 -0.35 5.91 13.95
N LYS A 36 0.71 6.51 13.38
CA LYS A 36 0.60 7.79 12.70
C LYS A 36 -0.27 7.74 11.45
N ILE A 37 -0.19 6.65 10.69
CA ILE A 37 -1.02 6.45 9.50
C ILE A 37 -2.49 6.28 9.91
N LEU A 38 -2.78 5.55 11.01
CA LEU A 38 -4.15 5.37 11.49
C LEU A 38 -4.79 6.70 11.93
N GLU A 39 -4.05 7.57 12.62
CA GLU A 39 -4.52 8.93 12.96
C GLU A 39 -4.87 9.76 11.71
N ASN A 40 -3.99 9.74 10.71
CA ASN A 40 -4.19 10.45 9.45
C ASN A 40 -5.40 9.88 8.69
N MET A 41 -5.56 8.55 8.65
CA MET A 41 -6.70 7.87 8.04
C MET A 41 -8.03 8.22 8.73
N ALA A 42 -8.04 8.28 10.07
CA ALA A 42 -9.22 8.70 10.82
C ALA A 42 -9.61 10.15 10.51
N THR A 43 -8.61 11.04 10.42
CA THR A 43 -8.80 12.45 10.05
C THR A 43 -9.35 12.59 8.63
N LEU A 44 -8.77 11.86 7.67
CA LEU A 44 -9.22 11.84 6.29
C LEU A 44 -10.66 11.33 6.18
N LYS A 45 -10.96 10.21 6.85
CA LYS A 45 -12.32 9.66 6.90
C LYS A 45 -13.33 10.67 7.43
N LYS A 46 -13.03 11.34 8.55
CA LYS A 46 -13.91 12.36 9.12
C LYS A 46 -14.17 13.49 8.12
N PHE A 47 -13.13 13.97 7.44
CA PHE A 47 -13.27 14.99 6.41
C PHE A 47 -14.16 14.52 5.25
N VAL A 48 -13.96 13.29 4.75
CA VAL A 48 -14.77 12.74 3.64
C VAL A 48 -16.24 12.60 4.02
N LEU A 49 -16.53 12.09 5.22
CA LEU A 49 -17.91 11.92 5.68
C LEU A 49 -18.64 13.26 5.90
N GLN A 50 -17.92 14.32 6.28
CA GLN A 50 -18.49 15.64 6.50
C GLN A 50 -18.75 16.42 5.21
N ASN A 51 -17.87 16.29 4.21
CA ASN A 51 -17.93 17.11 3.00
C ASN A 51 -18.57 16.39 1.80
N GLY A 52 -18.55 15.05 1.80
CA GLY A 52 -18.98 14.25 0.65
C GLY A 52 -18.08 14.47 -0.58
N PHE A 53 -18.58 14.04 -1.73
CA PHE A 53 -17.96 14.27 -3.04
C PHE A 53 -18.89 15.12 -3.90
N GLN A 54 -18.31 16.05 -4.66
CA GLN A 54 -19.04 16.94 -5.57
C GLN A 54 -19.54 16.21 -6.82
N SER A 55 -18.91 15.09 -7.18
CA SER A 55 -19.29 14.28 -8.34
C SER A 55 -18.80 12.83 -8.20
N GLU A 56 -19.38 11.92 -8.99
CA GLU A 56 -18.90 10.54 -9.10
C GLU A 56 -17.43 10.48 -9.54
N ASN A 57 -16.98 11.41 -10.40
CA ASN A 57 -15.58 11.49 -10.83
C ASN A 57 -14.64 11.90 -9.68
N GLU A 58 -15.06 12.81 -8.79
CA GLU A 58 -14.26 13.15 -7.60
C GLU A 58 -14.16 11.96 -6.63
N GLU A 59 -15.25 11.20 -6.48
CA GLU A 59 -15.28 9.97 -5.67
C GLU A 59 -14.36 8.88 -6.25
N ILE A 60 -14.48 8.63 -7.56
CA ILE A 60 -13.61 7.70 -8.29
C ILE A 60 -12.15 8.10 -8.10
N HIS A 61 -11.83 9.37 -8.30
CA HIS A 61 -10.46 9.86 -8.15
C HIS A 61 -9.93 9.64 -6.73
N PHE A 62 -10.76 9.91 -5.72
CA PHE A 62 -10.39 9.68 -4.33
C PHE A 62 -10.08 8.21 -4.03
N PHE A 63 -10.96 7.29 -4.42
CA PHE A 63 -10.82 5.86 -4.12
C PHE A 63 -9.80 5.14 -5.01
N LYS A 64 -9.52 5.65 -6.21
CA LYS A 64 -8.55 5.08 -7.14
C LYS A 64 -7.13 5.62 -6.94
N HIS A 65 -6.98 6.89 -6.59
CA HIS A 65 -5.68 7.57 -6.59
C HIS A 65 -5.25 8.14 -5.24
N LEU A 66 -6.16 8.66 -4.41
CA LEU A 66 -5.77 9.40 -3.19
C LEU A 66 -5.72 8.50 -1.96
N LYS A 67 -6.86 7.91 -1.58
CA LYS A 67 -6.95 7.01 -0.41
C LYS A 67 -5.94 5.85 -0.49
N PRO A 68 -5.72 5.20 -1.65
CA PRO A 68 -4.76 4.11 -1.75
C PRO A 68 -3.30 4.50 -1.44
N LEU A 69 -2.90 5.76 -1.65
CA LEU A 69 -1.54 6.21 -1.32
C LEU A 69 -1.26 6.16 0.18
N ILE A 70 -2.25 6.48 1.02
CA ILE A 70 -2.12 6.37 2.48
C ILE A 70 -2.26 4.92 2.92
N LEU A 71 -3.29 4.23 2.43
CA LEU A 71 -3.58 2.86 2.83
C LEU A 71 -2.46 1.89 2.43
N SER A 72 -1.80 2.10 1.29
CA SER A 72 -0.67 1.27 0.87
C SER A 72 0.51 1.36 1.83
N LYS A 73 0.76 2.52 2.45
CA LYS A 73 1.78 2.66 3.50
C LYS A 73 1.40 1.87 4.75
N LEU A 74 0.12 1.89 5.15
CA LEU A 74 -0.36 1.08 6.28
C LEU A 74 -0.11 -0.41 6.03
N ILE A 75 -0.48 -0.90 4.83
CA ILE A 75 -0.27 -2.29 4.44
C ILE A 75 1.24 -2.61 4.41
N TYR A 76 2.07 -1.71 3.88
CA TYR A 76 3.51 -1.88 3.79
C TYR A 76 4.13 -2.04 5.19
N TYR A 77 3.96 -1.06 6.08
CA TYR A 77 4.59 -1.10 7.41
C TYR A 77 4.06 -2.24 8.28
N ASN A 78 2.76 -2.56 8.20
CA ASN A 78 2.22 -3.75 8.87
C ASN A 78 2.81 -5.06 8.32
N SER A 79 3.10 -5.11 7.01
CA SER A 79 3.76 -6.27 6.40
C SER A 79 5.22 -6.37 6.83
N ILE A 80 5.98 -5.27 6.83
CA ILE A 80 7.37 -5.24 7.32
C ILE A 80 7.44 -5.66 8.79
N TYR A 81 6.53 -5.15 9.63
CA TYR A 81 6.40 -5.57 11.03
C TYR A 81 6.23 -7.09 11.16
N LYS A 82 5.28 -7.66 10.41
CA LYS A 82 5.02 -9.12 10.41
C LYS A 82 6.21 -9.93 9.90
N ILE A 83 6.87 -9.45 8.85
CA ILE A 83 8.07 -10.09 8.28
C ILE A 83 9.19 -10.10 9.31
N LYS A 84 9.37 -9.00 10.04
CA LYS A 84 10.44 -8.86 11.04
C LYS A 84 10.19 -9.68 12.30
N THR A 85 8.97 -9.65 12.80
CA THR A 85 8.58 -10.38 14.02
C THR A 85 8.51 -11.89 13.82
N LYS A 86 8.25 -12.36 12.59
CA LYS A 86 8.21 -13.79 12.24
C LYS A 86 9.51 -14.30 11.61
N MET A 87 10.53 -13.44 11.52
CA MET A 87 11.82 -13.81 10.96
C MET A 87 12.42 -14.97 11.78
N PRO A 88 12.73 -16.12 11.18
CA PRO A 88 13.26 -17.26 11.92
C PRO A 88 14.69 -16.97 12.40
N PHE A 89 15.04 -17.54 13.56
CA PHE A 89 16.44 -17.66 13.96
C PHE A 89 17.09 -18.78 13.14
N GLY A 90 18.25 -18.52 12.56
CA GLY A 90 18.96 -19.52 11.78
C GLY A 90 20.08 -18.93 10.93
N GLY A 91 20.79 -19.80 10.23
CA GLY A 91 21.80 -19.40 9.26
C GLY A 91 21.21 -18.68 8.04
N MET A 92 22.09 -18.14 7.20
CA MET A 92 21.70 -17.34 6.03
C MET A 92 20.73 -18.05 5.07
N GLU A 93 20.87 -19.37 4.90
CA GLU A 93 19.96 -20.13 4.02
C GLU A 93 18.53 -20.20 4.57
N VAL A 94 18.35 -20.37 5.88
CA VAL A 94 17.02 -20.36 6.53
C VAL A 94 16.35 -19.01 6.32
N ILE A 95 17.12 -17.92 6.47
CA ILE A 95 16.65 -16.56 6.24
C ILE A 95 16.28 -16.34 4.76
N LYS A 96 17.13 -16.77 3.81
CA LYS A 96 16.83 -16.63 2.37
C LYS A 96 15.55 -17.38 1.99
N THR A 97 15.38 -18.61 2.46
CA THR A 97 14.16 -19.38 2.21
C THR A 97 12.92 -18.66 2.76
N TYR A 98 13.01 -18.10 3.97
CA TYR A 98 11.92 -17.30 4.54
C TYR A 98 11.56 -16.09 3.67
N LEU A 99 12.54 -15.27 3.26
CA LEU A 99 12.30 -14.08 2.44
C LEU A 99 11.76 -14.44 1.05
N ASN A 100 12.25 -15.51 0.43
CA ASN A 100 11.71 -16.01 -0.84
C ASN A 100 10.26 -16.47 -0.70
N ASN A 101 9.88 -17.10 0.42
CA ASN A 101 8.49 -17.46 0.68
C ASN A 101 7.58 -16.23 0.84
N GLU A 102 8.08 -15.13 1.42
CA GLU A 102 7.34 -13.87 1.45
C GLU A 102 7.16 -13.28 0.04
N ILE A 103 8.16 -13.35 -0.84
CA ILE A 103 8.04 -12.94 -2.25
C ILE A 103 7.01 -13.80 -2.99
N LEU A 104 6.99 -15.12 -2.77
CA LEU A 104 6.01 -16.03 -3.38
C LEU A 104 4.58 -15.64 -3.02
N LYS A 105 4.31 -15.18 -1.79
CA LYS A 105 2.98 -14.69 -1.39
C LYS A 105 2.56 -13.45 -2.19
N LEU A 106 3.50 -12.54 -2.48
CA LEU A 106 3.23 -11.37 -3.32
C LEU A 106 2.89 -11.78 -4.76
N LYS A 107 3.60 -12.78 -5.28
CA LYS A 107 3.34 -13.34 -6.61
C LYS A 107 1.95 -13.97 -6.69
N ILE A 108 1.59 -14.82 -5.73
CA ILE A 108 0.26 -15.45 -5.66
C ILE A 108 -0.85 -14.40 -5.67
N PHE A 109 -0.70 -13.31 -4.91
CA PHE A 109 -1.67 -12.21 -4.95
C PHE A 109 -1.78 -11.59 -6.35
N SER A 110 -0.64 -11.32 -7.01
CA SER A 110 -0.61 -10.74 -8.35
C SER A 110 -1.28 -11.67 -9.38
N ASP A 111 -0.99 -12.96 -9.31
CA ASP A 111 -1.54 -13.97 -10.23
C ASP A 111 -3.07 -14.09 -10.04
N ASN A 112 -3.54 -14.13 -8.79
CA ASN A 112 -4.97 -14.19 -8.46
C ASN A 112 -5.75 -12.92 -8.84
N ASN A 113 -5.07 -11.79 -9.04
CA ASN A 113 -5.68 -10.51 -9.38
C ASN A 113 -5.15 -9.96 -10.71
N LEU A 114 -4.71 -10.83 -11.63
CA LEU A 114 -3.99 -10.44 -12.84
C LEU A 114 -4.75 -9.41 -13.69
N ASP A 115 -6.04 -9.64 -13.93
CA ASP A 115 -6.88 -8.74 -14.75
C ASP A 115 -7.03 -7.37 -14.11
N PHE A 116 -7.23 -7.31 -12.80
CA PHE A 116 -7.34 -6.04 -12.08
C PHE A 116 -5.98 -5.33 -11.98
N CYS A 117 -4.89 -6.07 -11.76
CA CYS A 117 -3.53 -5.53 -11.81
C CYS A 117 -3.25 -4.90 -13.18
N LYS A 118 -3.63 -5.57 -14.27
CA LYS A 118 -3.50 -5.04 -15.63
C LYS A 118 -4.32 -3.77 -15.80
N TYR A 119 -5.61 -3.81 -15.44
CA TYR A 119 -6.52 -2.65 -15.49
C TYR A 119 -5.92 -1.43 -14.79
N TYR A 120 -5.42 -1.61 -13.56
CA TYR A 120 -4.84 -0.55 -12.77
C TYR A 120 -3.54 -0.01 -13.39
N ARG A 121 -2.62 -0.90 -13.76
CA ARG A 121 -1.31 -0.51 -14.33
C ARG A 121 -1.40 0.16 -15.70
N THR A 122 -2.45 -0.10 -16.47
CA THR A 122 -2.71 0.57 -17.75
C THR A 122 -3.51 1.86 -17.61
N ASN A 123 -3.76 2.35 -16.38
CA ASN A 123 -4.59 3.53 -16.11
C ASN A 123 -5.96 3.49 -16.81
N SER A 124 -6.52 2.29 -17.01
CA SER A 124 -7.82 2.13 -17.66
C SER A 124 -8.94 2.71 -16.80
N THR A 125 -10.00 3.20 -17.44
CA THR A 125 -11.12 3.89 -16.77
C THR A 125 -12.48 3.26 -17.03
N TYR A 126 -12.57 2.28 -17.95
CA TYR A 126 -13.84 1.73 -18.43
C TYR A 126 -14.68 1.00 -17.36
N LEU A 127 -14.10 0.66 -16.21
CA LEU A 127 -14.79 0.03 -15.07
C LEU A 127 -14.76 0.89 -13.80
N ASP A 128 -14.33 2.15 -13.88
CA ASP A 128 -14.15 2.98 -12.68
C ASP A 128 -15.45 3.14 -11.89
N HIS A 129 -16.57 3.31 -12.58
CA HIS A 129 -17.92 3.40 -11.99
C HIS A 129 -18.37 2.13 -11.24
N LYS A 130 -17.75 0.97 -11.52
CA LYS A 130 -18.00 -0.30 -10.81
C LYS A 130 -17.02 -0.53 -9.67
N TYR A 131 -15.78 -0.06 -9.81
CA TYR A 131 -14.69 -0.33 -8.88
C TYR A 131 -14.57 0.70 -7.75
N PHE A 132 -14.85 1.98 -8.06
CA PHE A 132 -14.45 3.11 -7.22
C PHE A 132 -15.60 4.02 -6.79
N VAL A 133 -16.85 3.54 -6.90
CA VAL A 133 -18.04 4.24 -6.40
C VAL A 133 -18.62 3.45 -5.23
N ARG A 134 -18.86 4.11 -4.10
CA ARG A 134 -19.42 3.44 -2.90
C ARG A 134 -20.82 2.89 -3.17
N GLY A 135 -21.17 1.84 -2.43
CA GLY A 135 -22.48 1.18 -2.53
C GLY A 135 -22.74 0.43 -3.83
N ARG A 136 -21.83 0.49 -4.81
CA ARG A 136 -21.89 -0.31 -6.04
C ARG A 136 -20.94 -1.49 -5.94
N TYR A 137 -21.44 -2.67 -6.28
CA TYR A 137 -20.63 -3.86 -6.44
C TYR A 137 -21.22 -4.75 -7.52
N ASP A 138 -20.36 -5.54 -8.17
CA ASP A 138 -20.75 -6.49 -9.21
C ASP A 138 -20.09 -7.83 -8.88
N ILE A 139 -20.91 -8.83 -8.53
CA ILE A 139 -20.44 -10.16 -8.12
C ILE A 139 -19.59 -10.81 -9.22
N LYS A 140 -19.83 -10.45 -10.49
CA LYS A 140 -19.06 -10.96 -11.64
C LYS A 140 -17.60 -10.48 -11.64
N LEU A 141 -17.26 -9.46 -10.84
CA LEU A 141 -15.89 -8.96 -10.72
C LEU A 141 -15.05 -9.74 -9.69
N THR A 142 -15.60 -10.80 -9.08
CA THR A 142 -14.89 -11.65 -8.08
C THR A 142 -14.40 -10.84 -6.88
N LEU A 143 -15.36 -10.32 -6.12
CA LEU A 143 -15.13 -9.52 -4.92
C LEU A 143 -14.47 -10.36 -3.83
N ASP A 144 -13.54 -9.77 -3.08
CA ASP A 144 -13.03 -10.40 -1.87
C ASP A 144 -14.14 -10.39 -0.81
N THR A 145 -14.33 -11.49 -0.08
CA THR A 145 -15.35 -11.59 0.97
C THR A 145 -15.21 -10.53 2.06
N PHE A 146 -13.98 -10.04 2.28
CA PHE A 146 -13.69 -8.92 3.18
C PHE A 146 -14.50 -7.66 2.84
N PHE A 147 -14.86 -7.44 1.57
CA PHE A 147 -15.70 -6.31 1.16
C PHE A 147 -17.02 -6.26 1.94
N PHE A 148 -17.62 -7.38 2.32
CA PHE A 148 -18.91 -7.39 3.04
C PHE A 148 -18.79 -7.01 4.52
N GLU A 149 -17.57 -6.94 5.05
CA GLU A 149 -17.29 -6.60 6.46
C GLU A 149 -16.68 -5.21 6.63
N VAL A 150 -16.30 -4.52 5.54
CA VAL A 150 -15.70 -3.19 5.64
C VAL A 150 -16.72 -2.08 5.87
N ASP A 151 -16.25 -0.96 6.38
CA ASP A 151 -17.03 0.26 6.43
C ASP A 151 -17.25 0.83 5.02
N HIS A 152 -18.43 0.56 4.46
CA HIS A 152 -18.89 1.04 3.16
C HIS A 152 -19.11 2.55 3.09
N SER A 153 -19.16 3.27 4.22
CA SER A 153 -19.21 4.74 4.22
C SER A 153 -17.89 5.36 3.74
N PHE A 154 -16.80 4.60 3.84
CA PHE A 154 -15.46 5.06 3.50
C PHE A 154 -14.66 4.05 2.66
N SER A 155 -15.27 3.06 2.03
CA SER A 155 -14.55 2.06 1.22
C SER A 155 -15.36 1.64 -0.01
N THR A 156 -14.65 1.23 -1.06
CA THR A 156 -15.27 0.65 -2.26
C THR A 156 -14.86 -0.82 -2.38
N SER A 157 -15.26 -1.47 -3.47
CA SER A 157 -14.92 -2.86 -3.73
C SER A 157 -13.44 -3.07 -4.10
N TYR A 158 -12.73 -2.04 -4.58
CA TYR A 158 -11.38 -2.18 -5.14
C TYR A 158 -10.33 -1.17 -4.64
N ASP A 159 -10.71 -0.19 -3.82
CA ASP A 159 -9.75 0.77 -3.25
C ASP A 159 -8.66 0.07 -2.39
N TYR A 160 -9.04 -0.94 -1.61
CA TYR A 160 -8.09 -1.80 -0.89
C TYR A 160 -7.19 -2.59 -1.85
N LYS A 161 -7.73 -3.13 -2.95
CA LYS A 161 -6.94 -3.88 -3.94
C LYS A 161 -5.89 -3.00 -4.59
N VAL A 162 -6.21 -1.74 -4.91
CA VAL A 162 -5.23 -0.76 -5.40
C VAL A 162 -4.14 -0.52 -4.37
N ALA A 163 -4.51 -0.24 -3.12
CA ALA A 163 -3.54 -0.03 -2.05
C ALA A 163 -2.62 -1.24 -1.85
N LYS A 164 -3.18 -2.46 -2.01
CA LYS A 164 -2.45 -3.72 -1.91
C LYS A 164 -1.47 -3.93 -3.07
N ILE A 165 -1.83 -3.55 -4.30
CA ILE A 165 -0.90 -3.55 -5.45
C ILE A 165 0.30 -2.66 -5.15
N ILE A 166 0.06 -1.38 -4.81
CA ILE A 166 1.12 -0.40 -4.51
C ILE A 166 2.01 -0.91 -3.36
N SER A 167 1.39 -1.41 -2.28
CA SER A 167 2.14 -1.93 -1.14
C SER A 167 2.98 -3.16 -1.51
N ASN A 168 2.46 -4.08 -2.30
CA ASN A 168 3.19 -5.30 -2.66
C ASN A 168 4.41 -4.97 -3.53
N ASP A 169 4.31 -3.98 -4.43
CA ASP A 169 5.45 -3.51 -5.22
C ASP A 169 6.56 -2.95 -4.30
N LEU A 170 6.20 -2.18 -3.26
CA LEU A 170 7.15 -1.68 -2.26
C LEU A 170 7.77 -2.81 -1.40
N ILE A 171 6.97 -3.78 -0.96
CA ILE A 171 7.45 -4.91 -0.15
C ILE A 171 8.42 -5.77 -0.97
N LYS A 172 8.12 -5.99 -2.26
CA LYS A 172 9.00 -6.76 -3.15
C LYS A 172 10.39 -6.14 -3.22
N VAL A 173 10.47 -4.83 -3.46
CA VAL A 173 11.75 -4.08 -3.47
C VAL A 173 12.48 -4.22 -2.12
N TYR A 174 11.77 -4.12 -1.01
CA TYR A 174 12.35 -4.32 0.32
C TYR A 174 12.97 -5.72 0.48
N LEU A 175 12.23 -6.77 0.10
CA LEU A 175 12.65 -8.16 0.24
C LEU A 175 13.83 -8.50 -0.67
N GLU A 176 13.80 -8.05 -1.92
CA GLU A 176 14.89 -8.21 -2.89
C GLU A 176 16.17 -7.52 -2.38
N ASN A 177 16.05 -6.33 -1.80
CA ASN A 177 17.18 -5.65 -1.16
C ASN A 177 17.71 -6.39 0.07
N LYS A 178 16.84 -7.05 0.85
CA LYS A 178 17.31 -7.87 1.97
C LYS A 178 18.04 -9.12 1.50
N LEU A 179 17.52 -9.79 0.46
CA LEU A 179 18.17 -10.93 -0.16
C LEU A 179 19.52 -10.55 -0.77
N SER A 180 19.60 -9.42 -1.48
CA SER A 180 20.85 -8.95 -2.09
C SER A 180 21.91 -8.64 -1.03
N ASN A 181 21.55 -8.02 0.10
CA ASN A 181 22.48 -7.76 1.19
C ASN A 181 22.94 -9.04 1.91
N ILE A 182 22.18 -10.14 1.85
CA ILE A 182 22.60 -11.44 2.38
C ILE A 182 23.53 -12.15 1.40
N SER A 183 23.31 -12.02 0.09
CA SER A 183 24.19 -12.60 -0.94
C SER A 183 25.46 -11.80 -1.16
N SER A 184 25.43 -10.49 -0.91
CA SER A 184 26.49 -9.55 -1.25
C SER A 184 27.13 -9.00 0.01
N ASN A 185 28.39 -9.36 0.25
CA ASN A 185 29.29 -8.52 1.05
C ASN A 185 29.83 -7.32 0.24
N SER A 186 29.16 -6.91 -0.86
CA SER A 186 29.63 -5.82 -1.73
C SER A 186 28.52 -5.18 -2.60
N ILE A 187 28.28 -3.89 -2.34
CA ILE A 187 27.96 -2.78 -3.28
C ILE A 187 26.77 -2.98 -4.26
N MET A 188 25.61 -2.42 -3.91
CA MET A 188 24.74 -1.74 -4.89
C MET A 188 23.72 -0.82 -4.17
N LYS A 189 24.13 0.42 -3.87
CA LYS A 189 23.27 1.47 -3.28
C LYS A 189 22.54 2.34 -4.33
N THR A 190 22.69 2.09 -5.63
CA THR A 190 22.47 3.14 -6.64
C THR A 190 21.07 3.18 -7.28
N VAL A 191 20.24 2.15 -7.17
CA VAL A 191 18.94 2.12 -7.92
C VAL A 191 17.80 2.85 -7.20
N PHE A 192 17.97 3.20 -5.91
CA PHE A 192 16.87 3.67 -5.05
C PHE A 192 16.35 5.08 -5.36
N PHE A 193 17.15 5.95 -6.00
CA PHE A 193 16.75 7.35 -6.22
C PHE A 193 15.94 7.58 -7.50
N GLN A 194 15.93 6.63 -8.43
CA GLN A 194 15.33 6.81 -9.75
C GLN A 194 13.84 6.44 -9.79
N PHE A 195 13.39 5.52 -8.93
CA PHE A 195 12.01 5.05 -8.94
C PHE A 195 11.04 6.01 -8.23
N PHE A 196 11.50 6.75 -7.22
CA PHE A 196 10.67 7.73 -6.52
C PHE A 196 10.43 9.01 -7.32
N LYS A 197 11.35 9.42 -8.20
CA LYS A 197 11.14 10.60 -9.06
C LYS A 197 10.11 10.38 -10.18
N LEU A 198 9.89 9.15 -10.61
CA LEU A 198 8.99 8.83 -11.74
C LEU A 198 7.52 8.68 -11.32
N GLN A 199 7.20 8.82 -10.03
CA GLN A 199 5.81 8.83 -9.53
C GLN A 199 5.32 10.24 -9.13
N ASP A 200 6.20 11.24 -9.20
CA ASP A 200 5.92 12.66 -8.92
C ASP A 200 5.87 13.52 -10.20
N GLU A 201 5.82 12.89 -11.40
CA GLU A 201 5.59 13.55 -12.70
C GLU A 201 4.25 13.13 -13.32
#